data_AF-A0A7C7DVR7-F1
#
_entry.id   AF-A0A7C7DVR7-F1
#
_cell.length_a   1.000
_cell.length_b   1.000
_cell.length_c   1.000
_cell.angle_alpha   90.00
_cell.angle_beta   90.00
_cell.angle_gamma   90.00
#
_symmetry.space_group_name_H-M   'P 1'
#
loop_
_entity.id
_entity.type
_entity.pdbx_description
1 polymer ?
#
loop_
_entity_poly.entity_id
_entity_poly.type
_entity_poly.pdbx_seq_one_letter_code
_entity_poly.pdbx_strand_id
1 'polypeptide(L)'
;MLKVKLLGMLTGAALLAGALFGVFGVAPAAAQDDPAVIGNLSLVKYVCPTNVGNTGTSIPAICANANDPNGSDVPVIPVNGDVSFIYQVTYSCNPGVICEPLTPISVTIADNQLPSTTPTEYGPQLDANNNGLIDPGDIWLYKVIGLRAIDLAVATVLPNGTPVPSGCAAAQGGSRPTYINSARVTSPSASQEDPAAYCNPLATATPTFTPTPTGTQPPTATPTQTPAPRPTDSPARPVEIPEPITVVLFGTGLAALSAALAARKRPPQ
;
A
#
# COMPACT_ATOMS: atom_id res chain seq x y z
N MET A 1 61.85 7.02 57.29
CA MET A 1 60.50 6.46 57.12
C MET A 1 60.17 6.42 55.64
N LEU A 2 59.50 5.35 55.20
CA LEU A 2 58.93 5.06 53.87
C LEU A 2 59.87 4.54 52.76
N LYS A 3 59.64 3.26 52.42
CA LYS A 3 60.17 2.42 51.31
C LYS A 3 59.41 2.77 50.01
N VAL A 4 59.85 2.40 48.79
CA VAL A 4 59.59 1.09 48.14
C VAL A 4 60.32 0.98 46.76
N LYS A 5 61.06 -0.14 46.62
CA LYS A 5 61.38 -1.07 45.50
C LYS A 5 61.02 -0.68 44.05
N LEU A 6 61.87 -0.80 42.99
CA LEU A 6 62.79 -1.83 42.46
C LEU A 6 62.12 -3.15 42.00
N LEU A 7 62.06 -3.43 40.67
CA LEU A 7 62.74 -4.56 40.00
C LEU A 7 62.41 -4.61 38.49
N GLY A 8 63.43 -4.80 37.67
CA GLY A 8 63.34 -5.40 36.34
C GLY A 8 64.17 -6.69 36.29
N MET A 9 63.98 -7.52 35.27
CA MET A 9 65.04 -8.39 34.72
C MET A 9 64.64 -9.05 33.39
N LEU A 10 65.55 -9.01 32.43
CA LEU A 10 65.61 -9.76 31.17
C LEU A 10 66.15 -11.19 31.40
N THR A 11 65.67 -12.14 30.59
CA THR A 11 66.32 -13.40 30.12
C THR A 11 65.42 -13.93 28.99
N GLY A 12 65.83 -14.52 27.86
CA GLY A 12 67.06 -15.18 27.41
C GLY A 12 66.61 -16.32 26.45
N ALA A 13 67.28 -16.51 25.31
CA ALA A 13 66.76 -17.14 24.09
C ALA A 13 66.98 -18.66 23.88
N ALA A 14 66.20 -19.22 22.93
CA ALA A 14 66.49 -20.22 21.88
C ALA A 14 66.66 -21.74 22.18
N LEU A 15 65.94 -22.58 21.41
CA LEU A 15 66.48 -23.68 20.58
C LEU A 15 65.41 -24.34 19.66
N LEU A 16 65.81 -24.57 18.39
CA LEU A 16 65.07 -25.16 17.25
C LEU A 16 65.01 -26.70 17.28
N ALA A 17 63.98 -27.30 16.67
CA ALA A 17 64.08 -28.27 15.54
C ALA A 17 62.72 -28.88 15.17
N GLY A 18 62.39 -28.97 13.86
CA GLY A 18 61.30 -29.85 13.41
C GLY A 18 60.67 -29.60 12.03
N ALA A 19 61.41 -29.90 10.97
CA ALA A 19 60.96 -30.46 9.67
C ALA A 19 59.95 -29.74 8.73
N LEU A 20 60.47 -29.53 7.52
CA LEU A 20 59.90 -29.12 6.23
C LEU A 20 58.86 -30.11 5.67
N PHE A 21 57.73 -29.65 5.13
CA PHE A 21 57.14 -30.11 3.85
C PHE A 21 56.06 -29.11 3.41
N GLY A 22 56.21 -28.58 2.20
CA GLY A 22 55.39 -27.49 1.68
C GLY A 22 54.05 -27.92 1.12
N VAL A 23 53.11 -26.97 1.11
CA VAL A 23 52.13 -26.79 0.04
C VAL A 23 51.93 -25.29 -0.07
N PHE A 24 52.12 -24.77 -1.30
CA PHE A 24 51.62 -23.47 -1.73
C PHE A 24 50.09 -23.45 -1.58
N GLY A 25 49.61 -23.12 -0.38
CA GLY A 25 48.23 -22.75 -0.15
C GLY A 25 48.14 -21.26 -0.33
N VAL A 26 47.86 -20.83 -1.56
CA VAL A 26 47.22 -19.53 -1.83
C VAL A 26 46.16 -19.32 -0.75
N ALA A 27 46.32 -18.29 0.07
CA ALA A 27 45.20 -17.77 0.82
C ALA A 27 44.06 -17.61 -0.19
N PRO A 28 42.83 -18.09 0.09
CA PRO A 28 41.72 -17.55 -0.64
C PRO A 28 41.80 -16.06 -0.35
N ALA A 29 42.13 -15.27 -1.38
CA ALA A 29 41.69 -13.91 -1.43
C ALA A 29 40.19 -14.02 -1.19
N ALA A 30 39.76 -13.69 0.03
CA ALA A 30 38.39 -13.29 0.22
C ALA A 30 38.15 -12.30 -0.91
N ALA A 31 37.30 -12.68 -1.86
CA ALA A 31 36.77 -11.75 -2.81
C ALA A 31 36.33 -10.57 -1.95
N GLN A 32 37.06 -9.48 -2.06
CA GLN A 32 36.57 -8.21 -1.58
C GLN A 32 35.32 -8.02 -2.42
N ASP A 33 34.16 -8.26 -1.83
CA ASP A 33 32.88 -7.84 -2.38
C ASP A 33 33.08 -6.36 -2.75
N ASP A 34 33.28 -6.12 -4.05
CA ASP A 34 33.30 -4.76 -4.58
C ASP A 34 32.01 -4.09 -4.09
N PRO A 35 32.10 -2.86 -3.57
CA PRO A 35 31.08 -2.29 -2.72
C PRO A 35 29.74 -2.38 -3.45
N ALA A 36 28.76 -3.02 -2.79
CA ALA A 36 27.36 -2.97 -3.15
C ALA A 36 27.07 -1.55 -3.62
N VAL A 37 26.53 -1.36 -4.81
CA VAL A 37 26.42 -0.03 -5.38
C VAL A 37 25.39 0.76 -4.56
N ILE A 38 25.91 1.65 -3.71
CA ILE A 38 25.17 2.40 -2.68
C ILE A 38 24.78 3.77 -3.23
N GLY A 39 23.73 3.83 -4.04
CA GLY A 39 23.07 5.11 -4.36
C GLY A 39 21.92 5.42 -3.38
N ASN A 40 21.51 6.69 -3.34
CA ASN A 40 20.39 7.13 -2.52
C ASN A 40 19.15 7.32 -3.39
N LEU A 41 18.01 6.88 -2.85
CA LEU A 41 16.70 7.17 -3.41
C LEU A 41 16.03 8.23 -2.54
N SER A 42 15.50 9.27 -3.19
CA SER A 42 14.53 10.17 -2.56
C SER A 42 13.18 9.99 -3.22
N LEU A 43 12.12 10.03 -2.44
CA LEU A 43 10.75 9.88 -2.87
C LEU A 43 9.97 11.17 -2.58
N VAL A 44 9.10 11.54 -3.52
CA VAL A 44 8.02 12.50 -3.32
C VAL A 44 6.72 11.82 -3.72
N LYS A 45 5.74 11.82 -2.84
CA LYS A 45 4.43 11.23 -3.05
C LYS A 45 3.45 12.30 -3.45
N TYR A 46 2.54 11.92 -4.33
CA TYR A 46 1.43 12.75 -4.78
C TYR A 46 0.13 11.98 -4.70
N VAL A 47 -0.91 12.63 -4.21
CA VAL A 47 -2.30 12.18 -4.32
C VAL A 47 -2.96 12.86 -5.50
N CYS A 48 -3.71 12.10 -6.30
CA CYS A 48 -4.41 12.59 -7.48
C CYS A 48 -5.92 12.32 -7.31
N PRO A 49 -6.81 13.34 -7.38
CA PRO A 49 -8.27 13.20 -7.24
C PRO A 49 -8.96 12.59 -8.47
N THR A 50 -8.25 11.77 -9.22
CA THR A 50 -8.72 11.02 -10.39
C THR A 50 -7.82 9.80 -10.57
N ASN A 51 -8.24 8.85 -11.40
CA ASN A 51 -7.32 7.84 -11.93
C ASN A 51 -6.38 8.48 -12.94
N VAL A 52 -5.07 8.38 -12.68
CA VAL A 52 -4.06 8.66 -13.70
C VAL A 52 -4.00 7.53 -14.73
N GLY A 53 -3.42 7.82 -15.90
CA GLY A 53 -3.29 6.85 -16.98
C GLY A 53 -2.37 5.67 -16.66
N ASN A 54 -2.20 4.77 -17.62
CA ASN A 54 -1.27 3.65 -17.49
C ASN A 54 0.21 4.03 -17.59
N THR A 55 0.50 5.10 -18.32
CA THR A 55 1.85 5.59 -18.54
C THR A 55 1.88 7.11 -18.55
N GLY A 56 3.00 7.71 -18.20
CA GLY A 56 3.21 9.15 -18.23
C GLY A 56 4.62 9.54 -17.80
N THR A 57 5.07 10.70 -18.29
CA THR A 57 6.43 11.24 -18.06
C THR A 57 6.40 12.52 -17.22
N SER A 58 5.27 12.84 -16.62
CA SER A 58 5.09 14.03 -15.78
C SER A 58 3.99 13.81 -14.75
N ILE A 59 4.12 14.47 -13.61
CA ILE A 59 3.05 14.54 -12.61
C ILE A 59 1.91 15.42 -13.15
N PRO A 60 0.67 14.92 -13.24
CA PRO A 60 -0.47 15.74 -13.63
C PRO A 60 -0.67 16.92 -12.67
N ALA A 61 -0.98 18.11 -13.20
CA ALA A 61 -1.16 19.32 -12.41
C ALA A 61 -2.30 19.25 -11.37
N ILE A 62 -3.21 18.29 -11.51
CA ILE A 62 -4.30 18.02 -10.56
C ILE A 62 -3.82 17.28 -9.31
N CYS A 63 -2.62 16.68 -9.35
CA CYS A 63 -2.07 15.93 -8.24
C CYS A 63 -1.40 16.90 -7.27
N ALA A 64 -1.52 16.62 -5.98
CA ALA A 64 -0.92 17.41 -4.92
C ALA A 64 0.02 16.54 -4.10
N ASN A 65 1.13 17.13 -3.65
CA ASN A 65 2.04 16.46 -2.73
C ASN A 65 1.33 16.27 -1.37
N ALA A 66 0.70 17.33 -0.83
CA ALA A 66 -0.14 17.27 0.36
C ALA A 66 0.56 16.63 1.57
N ASN A 67 1.86 16.94 1.76
CA ASN A 67 2.67 16.44 2.89
C ASN A 67 2.12 16.91 4.25
N ASP A 68 1.65 18.16 4.31
CA ASP A 68 0.96 18.68 5.48
C ASP A 68 -0.53 18.36 5.37
N PRO A 69 -1.11 17.50 6.23
CA PRO A 69 -2.53 17.20 6.20
C PRO A 69 -3.42 18.42 6.46
N ASN A 70 -2.88 19.55 6.96
CA ASN A 70 -3.59 20.81 7.11
C ASN A 70 -3.28 21.83 6.00
N GLY A 71 -2.45 21.46 5.02
CA GLY A 71 -2.03 22.31 3.92
C GLY A 71 -3.19 22.75 3.02
N SER A 72 -2.99 23.87 2.32
CA SER A 72 -3.94 24.39 1.34
C SER A 72 -3.99 23.56 0.05
N ASP A 73 -2.98 22.74 -0.19
CA ASP A 73 -2.86 21.85 -1.35
C ASP A 73 -3.54 20.48 -1.12
N VAL A 74 -4.07 20.21 0.07
CA VAL A 74 -4.75 18.95 0.39
C VAL A 74 -6.02 18.80 -0.46
N PRO A 75 -6.11 17.79 -1.35
CA PRO A 75 -7.27 17.63 -2.21
C PRO A 75 -8.52 17.25 -1.43
N VAL A 76 -9.67 17.73 -1.92
CA VAL A 76 -11.00 17.34 -1.46
C VAL A 76 -11.58 16.36 -2.47
N ILE A 77 -11.73 15.10 -2.06
CA ILE A 77 -12.15 14.00 -2.92
C ILE A 77 -13.49 13.47 -2.42
N PRO A 78 -14.56 13.49 -3.24
CA PRO A 78 -15.86 12.93 -2.87
C PRO A 78 -15.72 11.50 -2.35
N VAL A 79 -16.61 11.10 -1.45
CA VAL A 79 -16.71 9.69 -1.03
C VAL A 79 -16.92 8.82 -2.27
N ASN A 80 -16.18 7.72 -2.38
CA ASN A 80 -16.12 6.85 -3.58
C ASN A 80 -15.60 7.54 -4.86
N GLY A 81 -15.09 8.76 -4.77
CA GLY A 81 -14.35 9.42 -5.84
C GLY A 81 -13.11 8.62 -6.21
N ASP A 82 -12.67 8.75 -7.47
CA ASP A 82 -11.45 8.10 -7.94
C ASP A 82 -10.22 8.70 -7.24
N VAL A 83 -9.30 7.83 -6.84
CA VAL A 83 -8.03 8.21 -6.24
C VAL A 83 -6.92 7.43 -6.92
N SER A 84 -5.82 8.10 -7.16
CA SER A 84 -4.56 7.45 -7.49
C SER A 84 -3.40 8.12 -6.75
N PHE A 85 -2.29 7.41 -6.65
CA PHE A 85 -1.05 7.94 -6.12
C PHE A 85 0.03 7.88 -7.19
N ILE A 86 0.84 8.93 -7.27
CA ILE A 86 2.09 8.95 -8.04
C ILE A 86 3.25 9.08 -7.05
N TYR A 87 4.32 8.36 -7.34
CA TYR A 87 5.55 8.36 -6.55
C TYR A 87 6.68 8.80 -7.48
N GLN A 88 7.24 9.98 -7.23
CA GLN A 88 8.42 10.48 -7.93
C GLN A 88 9.65 10.02 -7.17
N VAL A 89 10.48 9.19 -7.81
CA VAL A 89 11.71 8.68 -7.24
C VAL A 89 12.89 9.30 -7.97
N THR A 90 13.77 9.97 -7.24
CA THR A 90 15.04 10.49 -7.76
C THR A 90 16.16 9.58 -7.30
N TYR A 91 17.00 9.15 -8.24
CA TYR A 91 18.20 8.39 -7.91
C TYR A 91 19.42 9.32 -7.91
N SER A 92 20.24 9.22 -6.87
CA SER A 92 21.42 10.05 -6.72
C SER A 92 22.60 9.23 -6.23
N CYS A 93 23.80 9.62 -6.67
CA CYS A 93 25.04 9.04 -6.20
C CYS A 93 25.76 10.00 -5.26
N ASN A 94 26.36 9.48 -4.20
CA ASN A 94 27.22 10.29 -3.35
C ASN A 94 28.47 10.75 -4.12
N PRO A 95 28.96 11.97 -3.89
CA PRO A 95 30.22 12.42 -4.50
C PRO A 95 31.37 11.45 -4.19
N GLY A 96 32.14 11.09 -5.22
CA GLY A 96 33.27 10.17 -5.10
C GLY A 96 32.90 8.68 -5.07
N VAL A 97 31.61 8.34 -5.24
CA VAL A 97 31.13 6.97 -5.41
C VAL A 97 30.73 6.75 -6.86
N ILE A 98 30.94 5.54 -7.38
CA ILE A 98 30.42 5.12 -8.68
C ILE A 98 29.14 4.35 -8.40
N CYS A 99 28.03 4.83 -8.97
CA CYS A 99 26.73 4.20 -8.86
C CYS A 99 26.33 3.58 -10.20
N GLU A 100 26.00 2.30 -10.19
CA GLU A 100 25.41 1.57 -11.31
C GLU A 100 23.95 1.99 -11.54
N PRO A 101 23.49 1.98 -12.79
CA PRO A 101 22.10 2.28 -13.12
C PRO A 101 21.16 1.22 -12.52
N LEU A 102 19.95 1.65 -12.12
CA LEU A 102 18.92 0.75 -11.63
C LEU A 102 17.95 0.37 -12.75
N THR A 103 17.35 -0.82 -12.64
CA THR A 103 16.17 -1.13 -13.47
C THR A 103 14.92 -0.56 -12.81
N PRO A 104 13.97 0.05 -13.55
CA PRO A 104 12.76 0.62 -12.95
C PRO A 104 11.99 -0.37 -12.08
N ILE A 105 11.91 -1.64 -12.49
CA ILE A 105 11.22 -2.70 -11.75
C ILE A 105 11.91 -3.11 -10.44
N SER A 106 13.20 -2.78 -10.25
CA SER A 106 13.94 -3.09 -9.01
C SER A 106 13.64 -2.13 -7.87
N VAL A 107 13.07 -0.96 -8.15
CA VAL A 107 12.69 0.01 -7.13
C VAL A 107 11.46 -0.51 -6.39
N THR A 108 11.62 -0.74 -5.08
CA THR A 108 10.53 -1.18 -4.22
C THR A 108 10.00 0.00 -3.43
N ILE A 109 8.69 0.23 -3.54
CA ILE A 109 7.96 1.26 -2.78
C ILE A 109 6.92 0.55 -1.92
N ALA A 110 6.99 0.76 -0.61
CA ALA A 110 5.97 0.32 0.32
C ALA A 110 5.04 1.50 0.63
N ASP A 111 3.75 1.22 0.83
CA ASP A 111 2.74 2.24 1.09
C ASP A 111 1.89 1.80 2.28
N ASN A 112 1.87 2.61 3.34
CA ASN A 112 1.39 2.15 4.64
C ASN A 112 -0.13 1.95 4.68
N GLN A 113 -0.90 2.57 3.79
CA GLN A 113 -2.34 2.34 3.65
C GLN A 113 -2.68 1.30 2.56
N LEU A 114 -1.69 0.89 1.77
CA LEU A 114 -1.86 -0.05 0.66
C LEU A 114 -0.90 -1.24 0.77
N PRO A 115 -0.87 -1.98 1.90
CA PRO A 115 0.15 -3.01 2.17
C PRO A 115 0.12 -4.19 1.20
N SER A 116 -0.98 -4.40 0.48
CA SER A 116 -1.16 -5.45 -0.52
C SER A 116 -1.01 -4.97 -1.97
N THR A 117 -0.66 -3.71 -2.18
CA THR A 117 -0.52 -3.11 -3.51
C THR A 117 0.91 -2.68 -3.75
N THR A 118 1.52 -3.19 -4.82
CA THR A 118 2.85 -2.75 -5.26
C THR A 118 2.68 -1.66 -6.31
N PRO A 119 3.24 -0.46 -6.12
CA PRO A 119 3.26 0.55 -7.17
C PRO A 119 3.93 0.03 -8.44
N THR A 120 3.30 0.29 -9.59
CA THR A 120 3.85 -0.07 -10.90
C THR A 120 4.52 1.13 -11.53
N GLU A 121 5.40 0.88 -12.49
CA GLU A 121 5.98 1.95 -13.31
C GLU A 121 4.90 2.82 -13.98
N TYR A 122 5.13 4.13 -14.00
CA TYR A 122 4.38 5.10 -14.80
C TYR A 122 5.22 5.61 -15.97
N GLY A 123 6.50 5.89 -15.74
CA GLY A 123 7.47 6.21 -16.79
C GLY A 123 8.57 7.17 -16.32
N PRO A 124 9.56 7.45 -17.20
CA PRO A 124 10.64 8.40 -16.90
C PRO A 124 10.11 9.84 -16.88
N GLN A 125 10.33 10.55 -15.77
CA GLN A 125 10.18 12.00 -15.75
C GLN A 125 11.46 12.68 -16.25
N LEU A 126 12.61 12.11 -15.91
CA LEU A 126 13.92 12.48 -16.45
C LEU A 126 14.71 11.19 -16.65
N ASP A 127 15.06 10.91 -17.90
CA ASP A 127 15.99 9.87 -18.32
C ASP A 127 16.93 10.56 -19.31
N ALA A 128 18.10 10.99 -18.81
CA ALA A 128 18.96 11.92 -19.54
C ALA A 128 19.60 11.30 -20.79
N ASN A 129 19.77 9.99 -20.81
CA ASN A 129 20.41 9.27 -21.91
C ASN A 129 19.45 8.34 -22.68
N ASN A 130 18.17 8.31 -22.30
CA ASN A 130 17.08 7.56 -22.93
C ASN A 130 17.34 6.06 -23.03
N ASN A 131 18.03 5.47 -22.05
CA ASN A 131 18.41 4.06 -22.06
C ASN A 131 17.37 3.15 -21.36
N GLY A 132 16.33 3.71 -20.73
CA GLY A 132 15.32 2.94 -20.01
C GLY A 132 15.79 2.39 -18.65
N LEU A 133 16.94 2.85 -18.16
CA LEU A 133 17.46 2.60 -16.83
C LEU A 133 17.35 3.89 -16.01
N ILE A 134 17.50 3.76 -14.70
CA ILE A 134 17.55 4.90 -13.79
C ILE A 134 19.02 5.15 -13.48
N ASP A 135 19.65 6.06 -14.21
CA ASP A 135 21.00 6.50 -13.96
C ASP A 135 21.05 7.48 -12.76
N PRO A 136 22.20 7.63 -12.08
CA PRO A 136 22.34 8.67 -11.07
C PRO A 136 22.06 10.06 -11.65
N GLY A 137 21.05 10.74 -11.11
CA GLY A 137 20.54 12.02 -11.60
C GLY A 137 19.16 11.92 -12.26
N ASP A 138 18.70 10.72 -12.61
CA ASP A 138 17.40 10.49 -13.22
C ASP A 138 16.25 10.53 -12.21
N ILE A 139 15.05 10.71 -12.77
CA ILE A 139 13.79 10.78 -12.05
C ILE A 139 12.78 9.84 -12.70
N TRP A 140 12.29 8.87 -11.94
CA TRP A 140 11.29 7.91 -12.40
C TRP A 140 9.97 8.06 -11.65
N LEU A 141 8.87 7.84 -12.36
CA LEU A 141 7.53 7.86 -11.80
C LEU A 141 6.98 6.44 -11.66
N TYR A 142 6.38 6.19 -10.51
CA TYR A 142 5.57 5.01 -10.21
C TYR A 142 4.17 5.43 -9.83
N LYS A 143 3.23 4.49 -9.84
CA LYS A 143 1.83 4.79 -9.54
C LYS A 143 1.06 3.63 -8.92
N VAL A 144 -0.04 3.99 -8.28
CA VAL A 144 -1.16 3.11 -7.96
C VAL A 144 -2.44 3.75 -8.45
N ILE A 145 -3.28 3.00 -9.19
CA ILE A 145 -4.55 3.48 -9.76
C ILE A 145 -5.70 2.54 -9.38
N GLY A 146 -6.94 2.96 -9.67
CA GLY A 146 -8.15 2.16 -9.45
C GLY A 146 -8.64 2.19 -8.01
N LEU A 147 -8.16 3.14 -7.19
CA LEU A 147 -8.58 3.28 -5.81
C LEU A 147 -9.83 4.17 -5.71
N ARG A 148 -10.55 4.01 -4.60
CA ARG A 148 -11.73 4.81 -4.26
C ARG A 148 -11.50 5.49 -2.92
N ALA A 149 -11.83 6.77 -2.81
CA ALA A 149 -11.76 7.52 -1.57
C ALA A 149 -12.73 6.91 -0.54
N ILE A 150 -12.23 6.65 0.68
CA ILE A 150 -13.04 6.12 1.76
C ILE A 150 -13.95 7.21 2.34
N ASP A 151 -15.03 6.80 3.01
CA ASP A 151 -15.87 7.71 3.79
C ASP A 151 -15.25 7.99 5.16
N LEU A 152 -14.52 9.09 5.26
CA LEU A 152 -13.84 9.53 6.47
C LEU A 152 -14.81 10.06 7.54
N ALA A 153 -16.06 10.38 7.18
CA ALA A 153 -17.04 10.86 8.16
C ALA A 153 -17.55 9.73 9.07
N VAL A 154 -17.52 8.49 8.59
CA VAL A 154 -17.94 7.29 9.34
C VAL A 154 -16.77 6.38 9.74
N ALA A 155 -15.61 6.51 9.08
CA ALA A 155 -14.43 5.72 9.42
C ALA A 155 -13.82 6.16 10.76
N THR A 156 -13.57 5.19 11.64
CA THR A 156 -12.84 5.40 12.90
C THR A 156 -11.37 5.02 12.78
N VAL A 157 -11.02 4.16 11.83
CA VAL A 157 -9.66 3.74 11.49
C VAL A 157 -9.41 3.79 9.98
N LEU A 158 -8.17 4.07 9.60
CA LEU A 158 -7.67 3.95 8.24
C LEU A 158 -7.37 2.48 7.89
N PRO A 159 -7.18 2.12 6.60
CA PRO A 159 -6.92 0.74 6.16
C PRO A 159 -5.78 0.03 6.92
N ASN A 160 -4.78 0.77 7.37
CA ASN A 160 -3.67 0.25 8.16
C ASN A 160 -3.98 0.04 9.66
N GLY A 161 -5.22 0.26 10.08
CA GLY A 161 -5.68 0.13 11.46
C GLY A 161 -5.40 1.33 12.37
N THR A 162 -4.74 2.38 11.88
CA THR A 162 -4.50 3.59 12.68
C THR A 162 -5.77 4.44 12.79
N PRO A 163 -6.01 5.15 13.91
CA PRO A 163 -7.14 6.06 14.04
C PRO A 163 -7.15 7.11 12.94
N VAL A 164 -8.33 7.49 12.44
CA VAL A 164 -8.45 8.58 11.48
C VAL A 164 -8.04 9.90 12.14
N PRO A 165 -6.95 10.57 11.68
CA PRO A 165 -6.50 11.82 12.26
C PRO A 165 -7.40 12.99 11.84
N SER A 166 -7.28 14.10 12.56
CA SER A 166 -7.86 15.39 12.13
C SER A 166 -6.87 16.17 11.25
N GLY A 167 -7.39 16.90 10.26
CA GLY A 167 -6.61 17.65 9.28
C GLY A 167 -7.50 18.57 8.43
N CYS A 168 -7.02 18.97 7.25
CA CYS A 168 -7.68 19.82 6.26
C CYS A 168 -8.17 21.18 6.77
N ALA A 169 -7.48 21.73 7.77
CA ALA A 169 -7.81 23.04 8.33
C ALA A 169 -7.82 24.14 7.26
N ALA A 170 -6.78 24.22 6.41
CA ALA A 170 -6.65 25.28 5.41
C ALA A 170 -7.44 25.01 4.11
N ALA A 171 -7.66 23.75 3.72
CA ALA A 171 -8.29 23.41 2.44
C ALA A 171 -9.77 23.85 2.33
N GLN A 172 -10.53 23.84 3.43
CA GLN A 172 -11.94 24.26 3.44
C GLN A 172 -12.39 24.79 4.84
N GLY A 173 -11.54 25.54 5.54
CA GLY A 173 -11.96 26.34 6.70
C GLY A 173 -12.35 25.58 7.98
N GLY A 174 -11.62 24.52 8.34
CA GLY A 174 -11.84 23.81 9.62
C GLY A 174 -11.25 22.40 9.65
N SER A 175 -10.87 21.93 10.84
CA SER A 175 -10.29 20.60 11.02
C SER A 175 -11.36 19.51 10.92
N ARG A 176 -11.06 18.43 10.20
CA ARG A 176 -11.98 17.31 9.92
C ARG A 176 -11.23 15.98 9.78
N PRO A 177 -11.92 14.82 9.78
CA PRO A 177 -11.32 13.52 9.47
C PRO A 177 -10.53 13.55 8.16
N THR A 178 -9.27 13.09 8.19
CA THR A 178 -8.32 13.21 7.07
C THR A 178 -7.68 11.85 6.78
N TYR A 179 -7.58 11.50 5.51
CA TYR A 179 -6.81 10.34 5.09
C TYR A 179 -5.34 10.75 5.00
N ILE A 180 -4.45 10.03 5.69
CA ILE A 180 -2.99 10.22 5.59
C ILE A 180 -2.36 8.91 5.16
N ASN A 181 -1.55 8.97 4.11
CA ASN A 181 -0.86 7.82 3.56
C ASN A 181 0.61 8.11 3.33
N SER A 182 1.49 7.39 4.02
CA SER A 182 2.93 7.50 3.87
C SER A 182 3.48 6.37 3.01
N ALA A 183 4.29 6.73 2.02
CA ALA A 183 5.06 5.74 1.27
C ALA A 183 6.53 5.81 1.63
N ARG A 184 7.20 4.67 1.50
CA ARG A 184 8.62 4.47 1.76
C ARG A 184 9.29 3.89 0.53
N VAL A 185 10.37 4.52 0.07
CA VAL A 185 11.32 3.91 -0.86
C VAL A 185 12.55 3.46 -0.07
N THR A 186 13.10 2.29 -0.42
CA THR A 186 14.27 1.72 0.27
C THR A 186 15.37 1.44 -0.74
N SER A 187 16.55 2.00 -0.50
CA SER A 187 17.81 1.63 -1.14
C SER A 187 18.67 0.81 -0.17
N PRO A 188 19.79 0.20 -0.62
CA PRO A 188 20.70 -0.52 0.28
C PRO A 188 21.28 0.35 1.42
N SER A 189 21.45 1.66 1.21
CA SER A 189 21.99 2.60 2.23
C SER A 189 20.94 3.27 3.09
N ALA A 190 19.75 3.51 2.54
CA ALA A 190 18.84 4.48 3.10
C ALA A 190 17.40 4.12 2.80
N SER A 191 16.50 4.66 3.60
CA SER A 191 15.08 4.68 3.27
C SER A 191 14.55 6.08 3.48
N GLN A 192 13.61 6.47 2.63
CA GLN A 192 13.02 7.80 2.66
C GLN A 192 11.51 7.63 2.60
N GLU A 193 10.82 8.40 3.43
CA GLU A 193 9.36 8.39 3.52
C GLU A 193 8.80 9.75 3.12
N ASP A 194 7.66 9.72 2.45
CA ASP A 194 6.91 10.93 2.11
C ASP A 194 5.39 10.68 2.28
N PRO A 195 4.70 11.48 3.11
CA PRO A 195 3.27 11.40 3.31
C PRO A 195 2.49 12.10 2.19
N ALA A 196 1.24 11.71 1.96
CA ALA A 196 0.28 12.50 1.20
C ALA A 196 -1.10 12.36 1.84
N ALA A 197 -1.88 13.43 1.82
CA ALA A 197 -3.18 13.48 2.47
C ALA A 197 -4.31 13.91 1.54
N TYR A 198 -5.54 13.45 1.82
CA TYR A 198 -6.77 13.99 1.24
C TYR A 198 -7.90 14.02 2.28
N CYS A 199 -8.93 14.79 1.99
CA CYS A 199 -10.18 14.80 2.75
C CYS A 199 -11.40 14.54 1.88
N ASN A 200 -12.51 14.15 2.51
CA ASN A 200 -13.81 14.23 1.86
C ASN A 200 -14.40 15.65 1.96
N PRO A 201 -15.35 16.02 1.08
CA PRO A 201 -16.15 17.22 1.24
C PRO A 201 -16.80 17.30 2.62
N LEU A 202 -17.08 18.52 3.10
CA LEU A 202 -17.92 18.67 4.29
C LEU A 202 -19.26 17.97 4.06
N ALA A 203 -19.75 17.27 5.09
CA ALA A 203 -21.09 16.74 5.07
C ALA A 203 -22.05 17.90 4.78
N THR A 204 -22.78 17.81 3.67
CA THR A 204 -23.86 18.74 3.40
C THR A 204 -24.92 18.47 4.47
N ALA A 205 -25.36 19.50 5.20
CA ALA A 205 -26.43 19.33 6.17
C ALA A 205 -27.64 18.71 5.46
N THR A 206 -27.99 17.47 5.82
CA THR A 206 -29.25 16.88 5.37
C THR A 206 -30.37 17.82 5.80
N PRO A 207 -31.25 18.28 4.90
CA PRO A 207 -32.38 19.09 5.31
C PRO A 207 -33.21 18.28 6.31
N THR A 208 -33.21 18.70 7.57
CA THR A 208 -34.13 18.17 8.56
C THR A 208 -35.53 18.52 8.09
N PHE A 209 -36.26 17.56 7.53
CA PHE A 209 -37.68 17.71 7.33
C PHE A 209 -38.31 17.89 8.71
N THR A 210 -38.64 19.12 9.08
CA THR A 210 -39.49 19.38 10.23
C THR A 210 -40.79 18.61 9.98
N PRO A 211 -41.16 17.62 10.81
CA PRO A 211 -42.43 16.95 10.62
C PRO A 211 -43.50 18.03 10.71
N THR A 212 -44.25 18.21 9.62
CA THR A 212 -45.46 19.02 9.65
C THR A 212 -46.34 18.41 10.74
N PRO A 213 -46.81 19.18 11.75
CA PRO A 213 -47.63 18.62 12.79
C PRO A 213 -48.84 17.97 12.13
N THR A 214 -48.94 16.65 12.23
CA THR A 214 -50.12 15.89 11.84
C THR A 214 -51.27 16.45 12.67
N GLY A 215 -52.11 17.27 12.05
CA GLY A 215 -53.32 17.77 12.68
C GLY A 215 -54.14 16.57 13.15
N THR A 216 -54.39 16.51 14.46
CA THR A 216 -55.29 15.54 15.08
C THR A 216 -56.64 15.63 14.36
N GLN A 217 -56.93 14.67 13.48
CA GLN A 217 -58.28 14.55 12.92
C GLN A 217 -59.24 14.18 14.05
N PRO A 218 -60.41 14.83 14.14
CA PRO A 218 -61.49 14.43 15.04
C PRO A 218 -61.87 12.96 14.79
N PRO A 219 -62.28 12.20 15.82
CA PRO A 219 -62.61 10.80 15.68
C PRO A 219 -63.69 10.61 14.62
N THR A 220 -63.35 9.86 13.57
CA THR A 220 -64.30 9.43 12.54
C THR A 220 -65.28 8.46 13.19
N ALA A 221 -66.59 8.71 13.03
CA ALA A 221 -67.65 7.88 13.59
C ALA A 221 -67.53 6.43 13.06
N THR A 222 -67.49 5.48 13.99
CA THR A 222 -67.52 4.04 13.73
C THR A 222 -68.80 3.66 12.99
N PRO A 223 -68.75 3.14 11.75
CA PRO A 223 -69.93 2.58 11.12
C PRO A 223 -70.29 1.24 11.78
N THR A 224 -71.55 1.12 12.20
CA THR A 224 -72.15 -0.13 12.68
C THR A 224 -72.12 -1.18 11.56
N GLN A 225 -71.36 -2.26 11.76
CA GLN A 225 -71.37 -3.39 10.83
C GLN A 225 -72.59 -4.27 11.06
N THR A 226 -73.40 -4.45 10.01
CA THR A 226 -74.45 -5.48 9.92
C THR A 226 -73.78 -6.86 9.72
N PRO A 227 -74.20 -7.93 10.41
CA PRO A 227 -73.62 -9.25 10.23
C PRO A 227 -73.94 -9.81 8.83
N ALA A 228 -72.91 -10.13 8.05
CA ALA A 228 -73.05 -10.88 6.81
C ALA A 228 -73.15 -12.40 7.10
N PRO A 229 -73.98 -13.17 6.36
CA PRO A 229 -74.08 -14.61 6.55
C PRO A 229 -72.82 -15.35 6.09
N ARG A 230 -72.46 -16.34 6.89
CA ARG A 230 -71.32 -17.26 6.76
C ARG A 230 -71.40 -18.07 5.44
N PRO A 231 -70.41 -17.98 4.53
CA PRO A 231 -70.27 -18.92 3.45
C PRO A 231 -69.57 -20.22 3.91
N THR A 232 -70.08 -21.30 3.34
CA THR A 232 -69.80 -22.72 3.53
C THR A 232 -68.36 -23.11 3.14
N ASP A 233 -67.83 -24.10 3.85
CA ASP A 233 -66.54 -24.77 3.62
C ASP A 233 -66.28 -25.13 2.15
N SER A 234 -65.08 -24.79 1.67
CA SER A 234 -64.52 -25.27 0.39
C SER A 234 -63.15 -25.93 0.66
N PRO A 235 -62.85 -27.09 0.08
CA PRO A 235 -61.74 -27.93 0.48
C PRO A 235 -60.37 -27.39 0.06
N ALA A 236 -59.36 -27.77 0.86
CA ALA A 236 -57.97 -27.36 0.79
C ALA A 236 -57.35 -27.46 -0.63
N ARG A 237 -56.65 -26.39 -1.03
CA ARG A 237 -55.76 -26.41 -2.20
C ARG A 237 -54.43 -27.09 -1.82
N PRO A 238 -53.88 -28.00 -2.64
CA PRO A 238 -52.56 -28.61 -2.41
C PRO A 238 -51.43 -27.58 -2.44
N VAL A 239 -50.46 -27.75 -1.55
CA VAL A 239 -49.21 -26.97 -1.47
C VAL A 239 -48.34 -27.29 -2.70
N GLU A 240 -47.96 -26.27 -3.47
CA GLU A 240 -46.98 -26.40 -4.56
C GLU A 240 -45.56 -26.53 -3.99
N ILE A 241 -44.87 -27.59 -4.42
CA ILE A 241 -43.46 -27.88 -4.13
C ILE A 241 -42.63 -27.19 -5.24
N PRO A 242 -41.64 -26.34 -4.92
CA PRO A 242 -40.82 -25.71 -5.95
C PRO A 242 -39.89 -26.72 -6.64
N GLU A 243 -39.77 -26.60 -7.95
CA GLU A 243 -38.95 -27.47 -8.82
C GLU A 243 -37.44 -27.24 -8.62
N PRO A 244 -36.58 -28.26 -8.80
CA PRO A 244 -35.15 -28.11 -8.68
C PRO A 244 -34.55 -27.30 -9.84
N ILE A 245 -33.86 -26.21 -9.50
CA ILE A 245 -33.10 -25.39 -10.44
C ILE A 245 -31.90 -26.22 -10.93
N THR A 246 -31.86 -26.48 -12.24
CA THR A 246 -30.72 -27.15 -12.89
C THR A 246 -29.64 -26.10 -13.15
N VAL A 247 -28.51 -26.20 -12.44
CA VAL A 247 -27.33 -25.36 -12.70
C VAL A 247 -26.58 -25.96 -13.89
N VAL A 248 -26.56 -25.24 -15.01
CA VAL A 248 -25.78 -25.60 -16.20
C VAL A 248 -24.46 -24.82 -16.18
N LEU A 249 -23.35 -25.49 -15.85
CA LEU A 249 -22.00 -24.95 -16.03
C LEU A 249 -21.54 -25.19 -17.47
N PHE A 250 -21.46 -24.12 -18.26
CA PHE A 250 -20.69 -24.13 -19.51
C PHE A 250 -19.24 -23.70 -19.20
N GLY A 251 -18.35 -24.68 -19.19
CA GLY A 251 -16.91 -24.44 -19.19
C GLY A 251 -16.37 -24.37 -20.62
N THR A 252 -15.58 -23.35 -20.90
CA THR A 252 -14.51 -23.41 -21.91
C THR A 252 -13.31 -22.60 -21.40
N GLY A 253 -12.20 -23.29 -21.13
CA GLY A 253 -10.87 -22.67 -21.26
C GLY A 253 -9.95 -22.69 -20.03
N LEU A 254 -9.15 -23.76 -19.94
CA LEU A 254 -7.72 -23.76 -19.59
C LEU A 254 -7.26 -23.31 -18.19
N ALA A 255 -7.25 -24.25 -17.24
CA ALA A 255 -6.10 -24.54 -16.36
C ALA A 255 -6.40 -25.73 -15.43
N ALA A 256 -6.55 -26.92 -16.02
CA ALA A 256 -6.52 -28.18 -15.28
C ALA A 256 -5.30 -28.97 -15.77
N LEU A 257 -4.13 -28.70 -15.20
CA LEU A 257 -2.97 -29.56 -15.33
C LEU A 257 -2.18 -29.55 -14.02
N SER A 258 -2.06 -30.74 -13.42
CA SER A 258 -1.16 -31.13 -12.32
C SER A 258 -1.81 -31.34 -10.95
N ALA A 259 -2.46 -32.49 -10.76
CA ALA A 259 -2.37 -33.27 -9.51
C ALA A 259 -3.03 -34.66 -9.69
N ALA A 260 -2.43 -35.54 -10.49
CA ALA A 260 -2.82 -36.95 -10.54
C ALA A 260 -1.63 -37.84 -10.92
N LEU A 261 -0.67 -37.99 -10.00
CA LEU A 261 0.31 -39.07 -10.01
C LEU A 261 0.86 -39.30 -8.60
N ALA A 262 0.12 -40.07 -7.81
CA ALA A 262 0.64 -40.77 -6.64
C ALA A 262 -0.01 -42.16 -6.58
N ALA A 263 0.23 -42.97 -7.63
CA ALA A 263 -0.09 -44.37 -7.62
C ALA A 263 0.99 -45.14 -6.83
N ARG A 264 0.59 -45.55 -5.62
CA ARG A 264 0.86 -46.84 -4.98
C ARG A 264 2.20 -47.52 -5.29
N LYS A 265 3.12 -47.47 -4.32
CA LYS A 265 4.08 -48.55 -4.08
C LYS A 265 3.73 -49.21 -2.74
N ARG A 266 3.34 -50.50 -2.78
CA ARG A 266 3.47 -51.41 -1.64
C ARG A 266 4.14 -52.70 -2.14
N PRO A 267 5.10 -53.26 -1.38
CA PRO A 267 5.86 -54.47 -1.74
C PRO A 267 5.03 -55.73 -1.37
N PRO A 268 5.33 -56.94 -1.90
CA PRO A 268 6.40 -57.79 -1.33
C PRO A 268 7.09 -58.80 -2.30
N GLN A 269 8.37 -59.09 -2.04
CA GLN A 269 9.00 -60.40 -1.74
C GLN A 269 10.52 -60.30 -1.92
#